data_AF-A0AAD9CCV1-F1
#
_entry.id   AF-A0AAD9CCV1-F1
#
_cell.length_a   1.000
_cell.length_b   1.000
_cell.length_c   1.000
_cell.angle_alpha   90.00
_cell.angle_beta   90.00
_cell.angle_gamma   90.00
#
_symmetry.space_group_name_H-M   'P 1'
#
loop_
_entity.id
_entity.type
_entity.pdbx_description
1 polymer ?
#
loop_
_entity_poly.entity_id
_entity_poly.type
_entity_poly.pdbx_seq_one_letter_code
_entity_poly.pdbx_strand_id
1 'polypeptide(L)'
;MRTLLVHIASTHQWSSTHKLKTLWIFCLCLVGKSWTERSTSDNHIVENGVSDFCRIDEKLCNDENEVLSYEAIRSIHKQMDDDANGNVDVSETDGFLREDLNYHDPKAKHNTFHGDDQFISVEDLWKAWKGSEVYNWTLDEVVEWLITYVELPQYVEAFRKMNFNGSVMPRLAVKNTSLTLSILKILDRSHVQKLQLKSLDTVLFGAPLMNRHSHLKDFMLVVSIVIGMGGCWFAFIQNRYSKDHMKKMMKDLDGLQRAEQSLHDLQQK
;
A
#
# COMPACT_ATOMS: atom_id res chain seq x y z
N MET A 1 -56.03 -1.38 -16.55
CA MET A 1 -54.78 -0.88 -17.17
C MET A 1 -53.59 -0.74 -16.20
N ARG A 2 -53.74 -0.94 -14.88
CA ARG A 2 -52.60 -0.91 -13.92
C ARG A 2 -52.02 -2.28 -13.55
N THR A 3 -52.73 -3.39 -13.78
CA THR A 3 -52.26 -4.75 -13.43
C THR A 3 -51.38 -5.41 -14.49
N LEU A 4 -51.50 -4.99 -15.76
CA LEU A 4 -50.70 -5.52 -16.88
C LEU A 4 -49.28 -4.92 -16.93
N LEU A 5 -49.08 -3.70 -16.44
CA LEU A 5 -47.75 -3.05 -16.42
C LEU A 5 -46.81 -3.64 -15.36
N VAL A 6 -47.36 -4.17 -14.25
CA VAL A 6 -46.53 -4.77 -13.17
C VAL A 6 -46.03 -6.16 -13.58
N HIS A 7 -46.79 -6.92 -14.36
CA HIS A 7 -46.36 -8.24 -14.86
C HIS A 7 -45.29 -8.15 -15.96
N ILE A 8 -45.31 -7.10 -16.80
CA ILE A 8 -44.31 -6.90 -17.85
C ILE A 8 -42.98 -6.39 -17.25
N ALA A 9 -43.02 -5.59 -16.18
CA ALA A 9 -41.81 -5.12 -15.49
C ALA A 9 -41.09 -6.26 -14.74
N SER A 10 -41.84 -7.21 -14.16
CA SER A 10 -41.25 -8.33 -13.40
C SER A 10 -40.61 -9.40 -14.29
N THR A 11 -41.11 -9.61 -15.51
CA THR A 11 -40.55 -10.60 -16.45
C THR A 11 -39.31 -10.07 -17.18
N HIS A 12 -39.22 -8.76 -17.42
CA HIS A 12 -38.02 -8.12 -17.97
C HIS A 12 -36.85 -8.08 -16.98
N GLN A 13 -37.12 -7.90 -15.69
CA GLN A 13 -36.08 -7.88 -14.64
C GLN A 13 -35.46 -9.28 -14.40
N TRP A 14 -36.25 -10.34 -14.57
CA TRP A 14 -35.79 -11.72 -14.39
C TRP A 14 -34.90 -12.20 -15.57
N SER A 15 -35.22 -11.81 -16.81
CA SER A 15 -34.42 -12.16 -18.00
C SER A 15 -33.04 -11.48 -18.04
N SER A 16 -32.93 -10.23 -17.56
CA SER A 16 -31.67 -9.48 -17.59
C SER A 16 -30.61 -10.03 -16.61
N THR A 17 -31.03 -10.47 -15.43
CA THR A 17 -30.12 -11.00 -14.39
C THR A 17 -29.56 -12.38 -14.76
N HIS A 18 -30.31 -13.21 -15.48
CA HIS A 18 -29.82 -14.49 -15.98
C HIS A 18 -28.81 -14.34 -17.12
N LYS A 19 -29.00 -13.36 -18.02
CA LYS A 19 -28.06 -13.06 -19.11
C LYS A 19 -26.72 -12.50 -18.59
N LEU A 20 -26.74 -11.71 -17.52
CA LEU A 20 -25.53 -11.16 -16.90
C LEU A 20 -24.73 -12.25 -16.15
N LYS A 21 -25.42 -13.17 -15.48
CA LYS A 21 -24.79 -14.30 -14.79
C LYS A 21 -24.19 -15.33 -15.75
N THR A 22 -24.85 -15.63 -16.87
CA THR A 22 -24.28 -16.53 -17.89
C THR A 22 -23.09 -15.90 -18.60
N LEU A 23 -23.08 -14.58 -18.85
CA LEU A 23 -21.89 -13.89 -19.37
C LEU A 23 -20.72 -13.90 -18.39
N TRP A 24 -20.97 -13.75 -17.08
CA TRP A 24 -19.91 -13.78 -16.06
C TRP A 24 -19.27 -15.18 -15.92
N ILE A 25 -20.09 -16.24 -16.00
CA ILE A 25 -19.61 -17.64 -15.98
C ILE A 25 -18.87 -17.98 -17.30
N PHE A 26 -19.33 -17.48 -18.44
CA PHE A 26 -18.65 -17.72 -19.72
C PHE A 26 -17.31 -16.96 -19.80
N CYS A 27 -17.21 -15.78 -19.20
CA CYS A 27 -15.97 -15.01 -19.10
C CYS A 27 -14.94 -15.67 -18.17
N LEU A 28 -15.38 -16.25 -17.05
CA LEU A 28 -14.53 -17.07 -16.17
C LEU A 28 -14.05 -18.36 -16.84
N CYS A 29 -14.86 -18.97 -17.72
CA CYS A 29 -14.48 -20.17 -18.47
C CYS A 29 -13.57 -19.90 -19.67
N LEU A 30 -13.63 -18.70 -20.27
CA LEU A 30 -12.74 -18.30 -21.37
C LEU A 30 -11.36 -17.86 -20.88
N VAL A 31 -11.28 -17.21 -19.71
CA VAL A 31 -9.99 -16.93 -19.06
C VAL A 31 -9.33 -18.22 -18.54
N GLY A 32 -10.12 -19.21 -18.11
CA GLY A 32 -9.60 -20.50 -17.61
C GLY A 32 -9.12 -21.51 -18.67
N LYS A 33 -9.28 -21.23 -19.98
CA LYS A 33 -8.93 -22.18 -21.06
C LYS A 33 -7.68 -21.80 -21.87
N SER A 34 -7.02 -20.68 -21.57
CA SER A 34 -5.82 -20.24 -22.31
C SER A 34 -4.49 -20.82 -21.80
N TRP A 35 -4.50 -21.71 -20.82
CA TRP A 35 -3.27 -22.29 -20.29
C TRP A 35 -3.42 -23.79 -20.15
N THR A 36 -3.44 -24.47 -21.30
CA THR A 36 -2.97 -25.85 -21.37
C THR A 36 -1.45 -25.79 -21.41
N GLU A 37 -0.83 -26.02 -20.25
CA GLU A 37 0.61 -26.08 -20.06
C GLU A 37 1.25 -27.02 -21.10
N ARG A 38 2.22 -26.47 -21.83
CA ARG A 38 3.14 -27.22 -22.66
C ARG A 38 4.37 -27.54 -21.81
N SER A 39 4.29 -28.62 -21.04
CA SER A 39 5.38 -29.14 -20.21
C SER A 39 6.43 -29.82 -21.09
N THR A 40 7.24 -29.05 -21.83
CA THR A 40 8.46 -29.58 -22.50
C THR A 40 9.55 -28.52 -22.78
N SER A 41 9.41 -27.29 -22.28
CA SER A 41 10.39 -26.20 -22.57
C SER A 41 11.14 -25.64 -21.36
N ASP A 42 10.86 -26.09 -20.13
CA ASP A 42 11.46 -25.51 -18.93
C ASP A 42 12.98 -25.79 -18.81
N ASN A 43 13.45 -26.97 -19.22
CA ASN A 43 14.87 -27.32 -19.06
C ASN A 43 15.82 -26.47 -19.92
N HIS A 44 15.38 -26.03 -21.10
CA HIS A 44 16.21 -25.22 -22.01
C HIS A 44 16.23 -23.73 -21.61
N ILE A 45 15.19 -23.25 -20.93
CA ILE A 45 15.08 -21.86 -20.46
C ILE A 45 15.92 -21.66 -19.19
N VAL A 46 15.96 -22.67 -18.31
CA VAL A 46 16.77 -22.65 -17.09
C VAL A 46 18.28 -22.70 -17.41
N GLU A 47 18.73 -23.54 -18.36
CA GLU A 47 20.16 -23.58 -18.76
C GLU A 47 20.66 -22.26 -19.38
N ASN A 48 19.86 -21.61 -20.22
CA ASN A 48 20.20 -20.30 -20.77
C ASN A 48 20.19 -19.21 -19.69
N GLY A 49 19.22 -19.24 -18.76
CA GLY A 49 19.13 -18.28 -17.66
C GLY A 49 20.30 -18.38 -16.67
N VAL A 50 20.78 -19.59 -16.37
CA VAL A 50 21.96 -19.82 -15.53
C VAL A 50 23.24 -19.35 -16.23
N SER A 51 23.36 -19.61 -17.54
CA SER A 51 24.52 -19.18 -18.33
C SER A 51 24.61 -17.65 -18.44
N ASP A 52 23.48 -16.97 -18.66
CA ASP A 52 23.38 -15.52 -18.66
C ASP A 52 23.67 -14.95 -17.26
N PHE A 53 23.18 -15.58 -16.20
CA PHE A 53 23.48 -15.18 -14.83
C PHE A 53 24.97 -15.31 -14.49
N CYS A 54 25.64 -16.39 -14.89
CA CYS A 54 27.09 -16.54 -14.72
C CYS A 54 27.90 -15.47 -15.46
N ARG A 55 27.39 -14.91 -16.56
CA ARG A 55 28.03 -13.78 -17.25
C ARG A 55 27.88 -12.46 -16.47
N ILE A 56 26.77 -12.30 -15.75
CA ILE A 56 26.44 -11.09 -14.99
C ILE A 56 27.09 -11.11 -13.61
N ASP A 57 27.11 -12.28 -12.96
CA ASP A 57 27.59 -12.48 -11.59
C ASP A 57 28.28 -13.84 -11.42
N GLU A 58 29.50 -13.94 -11.94
CA GLU A 58 30.33 -15.14 -11.98
C GLU A 58 30.53 -15.80 -10.59
N LYS A 59 30.48 -15.02 -9.51
CA LYS A 59 30.69 -15.51 -8.15
C LYS A 59 29.45 -16.18 -7.55
N LEU A 60 28.27 -15.69 -7.87
CA LEU A 60 27.01 -16.11 -7.24
C LEU A 60 26.22 -17.08 -8.11
N CYS A 61 26.62 -17.30 -9.36
CA CYS A 61 25.91 -18.22 -10.24
C CYS A 61 26.02 -19.71 -9.85
N ASN A 62 26.91 -20.05 -8.91
CA ASN A 62 26.98 -21.37 -8.30
C ASN A 62 26.07 -21.52 -7.06
N ASP A 63 25.47 -20.44 -6.58
CA ASP A 63 24.50 -20.48 -5.47
C ASP A 63 23.09 -20.67 -6.03
N GLU A 64 22.49 -21.82 -5.71
CA GLU A 64 21.13 -22.16 -6.14
C GLU A 64 20.08 -21.12 -5.70
N ASN A 65 20.25 -20.48 -4.53
CA ASN A 65 19.31 -19.46 -4.07
C ASN A 65 19.39 -18.19 -4.90
N GLU A 66 20.60 -17.78 -5.28
CA GLU A 66 20.82 -16.57 -6.08
C GLU A 66 20.37 -16.78 -7.52
N VAL A 67 20.60 -17.97 -8.07
CA VAL A 67 20.05 -18.39 -9.37
C VAL A 67 18.52 -18.30 -9.37
N LEU A 68 17.86 -18.84 -8.35
CA LEU A 68 16.40 -18.78 -8.22
C LEU A 68 15.88 -17.35 -8.02
N SER A 69 16.62 -16.50 -7.31
CA SER A 69 16.27 -15.08 -7.14
C SER A 69 16.47 -14.29 -8.43
N TYR A 70 17.51 -14.60 -9.22
CA TYR A 70 17.72 -14.00 -10.53
C TYR A 70 16.64 -14.40 -11.53
N GLU A 71 16.25 -15.68 -11.54
CA GLU A 71 15.13 -16.16 -12.35
C GLU A 71 13.83 -15.43 -11.96
N ALA A 72 13.61 -15.20 -10.66
CA ALA A 72 12.47 -14.44 -10.19
C ALA A 72 12.51 -12.99 -10.70
N ILE A 73 13.67 -12.33 -10.67
CA ILE A 73 13.84 -10.97 -11.23
C ILE A 73 13.60 -10.94 -12.73
N ARG A 74 14.10 -11.93 -13.47
CA ARG A 74 13.82 -12.07 -14.90
C ARG A 74 12.32 -12.25 -15.17
N SER A 75 11.63 -13.00 -14.32
CA SER A 75 10.17 -13.14 -14.42
C SER A 75 9.42 -11.86 -14.06
N ILE A 76 9.95 -11.01 -13.19
CA ILE A 76 9.39 -9.68 -12.89
C ILE A 76 9.60 -8.75 -14.08
N HIS A 77 10.82 -8.69 -14.62
CA HIS A 77 11.15 -7.90 -15.81
C HIS A 77 10.24 -8.27 -16.99
N LYS A 78 10.05 -9.57 -17.25
CA LYS A 78 9.14 -10.06 -18.30
C LYS A 78 7.66 -9.69 -18.08
N GLN A 79 7.23 -9.46 -16.84
CA GLN A 79 5.86 -9.01 -16.57
C GLN A 79 5.66 -7.52 -16.85
N MET A 80 6.76 -6.78 -17.01
CA MET A 80 6.77 -5.34 -17.24
C MET A 80 7.16 -4.98 -18.68
N ASP A 81 7.98 -5.82 -19.33
CA ASP A 81 8.35 -5.74 -20.75
C ASP A 81 7.21 -6.28 -21.63
N ASP A 82 6.26 -5.40 -21.98
CA ASP A 82 5.02 -5.75 -22.69
C ASP A 82 5.27 -6.08 -24.17
N ASP A 83 6.24 -5.41 -24.81
CA ASP A 83 6.60 -5.65 -26.20
C ASP A 83 7.66 -6.75 -26.39
N ALA A 84 8.22 -7.25 -25.28
CA ALA A 84 9.24 -8.29 -25.20
C ALA A 84 10.52 -7.97 -25.99
N ASN A 85 10.89 -6.68 -26.07
CA ASN A 85 12.08 -6.22 -26.77
C ASN A 85 13.37 -6.44 -25.95
N GLY A 86 13.25 -6.84 -24.67
CA GLY A 86 14.36 -7.10 -23.76
C GLY A 86 14.74 -5.91 -22.86
N ASN A 87 14.04 -4.78 -22.97
CA ASN A 87 14.20 -3.61 -22.11
C ASN A 87 12.83 -3.08 -21.74
N VAL A 88 12.72 -2.57 -20.51
CA VAL A 88 11.52 -1.90 -20.05
C VAL A 88 11.68 -0.40 -20.24
N ASP A 89 10.75 0.22 -20.96
CA ASP A 89 10.68 1.66 -21.13
C ASP A 89 9.80 2.37 -20.07
N VAL A 90 9.77 3.69 -20.18
CA VAL A 90 9.04 4.57 -19.25
C VAL A 90 7.53 4.35 -19.28
N SER A 91 6.98 4.14 -20.47
CA SER A 91 5.54 3.97 -20.69
C SER A 91 5.08 2.61 -20.17
N GLU A 92 5.87 1.57 -20.40
CA GLU A 92 5.64 0.21 -19.90
C GLU A 92 5.65 0.19 -18.37
N THR A 93 6.63 0.86 -17.75
CA THR A 93 6.68 0.99 -16.29
C THR A 93 5.49 1.76 -15.73
N ASP A 94 5.03 2.83 -16.40
CA ASP A 94 3.85 3.60 -15.96
C ASP A 94 2.56 2.76 -16.05
N GLY A 95 2.41 1.98 -17.13
CA GLY A 95 1.31 1.02 -17.30
C GLY A 95 1.29 -0.01 -16.17
N PHE A 96 2.42 -0.68 -15.95
CA PHE A 96 2.57 -1.69 -14.90
C PHE A 96 2.26 -1.13 -13.49
N LEU A 97 2.74 0.09 -13.17
CA LEU A 97 2.50 0.69 -11.87
C LEU A 97 1.02 0.99 -11.60
N ARG A 98 0.28 1.39 -12.64
CA ARG A 98 -1.15 1.71 -12.54
C ARG A 98 -2.02 0.46 -12.54
N GLU A 99 -1.70 -0.51 -13.40
CA GLU A 99 -2.56 -1.65 -13.69
C GLU A 99 -2.29 -2.83 -12.75
N ASP A 100 -1.03 -3.19 -12.53
CA ASP A 100 -0.66 -4.34 -11.70
C ASP A 100 -0.40 -3.97 -10.24
N LEU A 101 0.27 -2.84 -9.98
CA LEU A 101 0.56 -2.37 -8.62
C LEU A 101 -0.52 -1.42 -8.04
N ASN A 102 -1.50 -1.01 -8.84
CA ASN A 102 -2.64 -0.15 -8.45
C ASN A 102 -2.21 1.18 -7.80
N TYR A 103 -1.08 1.75 -8.22
CA TYR A 103 -0.63 3.07 -7.76
C TYR A 103 -1.42 4.19 -8.43
N HIS A 104 -1.96 5.10 -7.60
CA HIS A 104 -2.72 6.25 -8.09
C HIS A 104 -1.83 7.42 -8.55
N ASP A 105 -0.57 7.49 -8.08
CA ASP A 105 0.42 8.47 -8.52
C ASP A 105 1.80 7.82 -8.76
N PRO A 106 2.10 7.42 -10.01
CA PRO A 106 3.35 6.75 -10.35
C PRO A 106 4.57 7.69 -10.45
N LYS A 107 4.38 9.02 -10.44
CA LYS A 107 5.44 9.98 -10.80
C LYS A 107 6.66 9.94 -9.88
N ALA A 108 6.47 9.77 -8.57
CA ALA A 108 7.57 9.70 -7.62
C ALA A 108 8.39 8.40 -7.76
N LYS A 109 7.71 7.31 -8.16
CA LYS A 109 8.30 5.97 -8.31
C LYS A 109 8.99 5.79 -9.65
N HIS A 110 8.47 6.44 -10.69
CA HIS A 110 9.05 6.48 -12.01
C HIS A 110 10.49 7.01 -12.00
N ASN A 111 10.73 8.16 -11.33
CA ASN A 111 12.07 8.73 -11.19
C ASN A 111 13.02 7.85 -10.36
N THR A 112 12.49 7.03 -9.46
CA THR A 112 13.32 6.12 -8.64
C THR A 112 13.77 4.91 -9.46
N PHE A 113 12.94 4.46 -10.39
CA PHE A 113 13.19 3.26 -11.19
C PHE A 113 14.06 3.53 -12.42
N HIS A 114 13.78 4.62 -13.14
CA HIS A 114 14.49 5.00 -14.36
C HIS A 114 15.64 5.98 -14.10
N GLY A 115 15.50 6.89 -13.12
CA GLY A 115 16.50 7.93 -12.88
C GLY A 115 16.70 8.81 -14.12
N ASP A 116 17.89 8.70 -14.73
CA ASP A 116 18.25 9.36 -16.00
C ASP A 116 18.19 8.40 -17.22
N ASP A 117 18.04 7.09 -16.98
CA ASP A 117 18.02 6.06 -18.02
C ASP A 117 16.60 5.90 -18.58
N GLN A 118 16.49 5.67 -19.90
CA GLN A 118 15.17 5.51 -20.57
C GLN A 118 14.72 4.05 -20.70
N PHE A 119 15.63 3.11 -20.46
CA PHE A 119 15.45 1.69 -20.69
C PHE A 119 16.12 0.91 -19.56
N ILE A 120 15.40 -0.04 -18.97
CA ILE A 120 15.91 -0.90 -17.90
C ILE A 120 16.01 -2.34 -18.40
N SER A 121 17.24 -2.86 -18.45
CA SER A 121 17.51 -4.26 -18.79
C SER A 121 17.33 -5.19 -17.57
N VAL A 122 17.30 -6.50 -17.80
CA VAL A 122 17.29 -7.50 -16.72
C VAL A 122 18.51 -7.36 -15.82
N GLU A 123 19.68 -7.07 -16.41
CA GLU A 123 20.94 -6.85 -15.72
C GLU A 123 20.88 -5.63 -14.79
N ASP A 124 20.29 -4.53 -15.26
CA ASP A 124 20.18 -3.29 -14.48
C ASP A 124 19.23 -3.48 -13.30
N LEU A 125 18.12 -4.19 -13.52
CA LEU A 125 17.19 -4.55 -12.45
C LEU A 125 17.85 -5.44 -11.39
N TRP A 126 18.64 -6.44 -11.80
CA TRP A 126 19.40 -7.29 -10.88
C TRP A 126 20.41 -6.48 -10.06
N LYS A 127 21.18 -5.59 -10.70
CA LYS A 127 22.17 -4.75 -10.01
C LYS A 127 21.51 -3.77 -9.05
N ALA A 128 20.41 -3.13 -9.45
CA ALA A 128 19.65 -2.21 -8.62
C ALA A 128 19.11 -2.93 -7.36
N TRP A 129 18.53 -4.12 -7.55
CA TRP A 129 18.07 -4.97 -6.45
C TRP A 129 19.21 -5.34 -5.49
N LYS A 130 20.31 -5.87 -6.03
CA LYS A 130 21.45 -6.33 -5.23
C LYS A 130 22.15 -5.18 -4.49
N GLY A 131 22.16 -3.98 -5.07
CA GLY A 131 22.68 -2.76 -4.46
C GLY A 131 21.75 -2.14 -3.41
N SER A 132 20.48 -2.59 -3.34
CA SER A 132 19.51 -2.09 -2.36
C SER A 132 19.79 -2.63 -0.96
N GLU A 133 19.37 -1.88 0.07
CA GLU A 133 19.46 -2.32 1.47
C GLU A 133 18.70 -3.63 1.73
N VAL A 134 17.66 -3.88 0.95
CA VAL A 134 16.76 -5.02 1.10
C VAL A 134 17.47 -6.34 0.81
N TYR A 135 18.44 -6.37 -0.12
CA TYR A 135 19.20 -7.59 -0.40
C TYR A 135 19.94 -8.09 0.84
N ASN A 136 20.43 -7.16 1.67
CA ASN A 136 21.19 -7.44 2.88
C ASN A 136 20.31 -7.62 4.12
N TRP A 137 18.99 -7.66 3.99
CA TRP A 137 18.12 -7.84 5.14
C TRP A 137 18.30 -9.18 5.82
N THR A 138 18.36 -9.11 7.14
CA THR A 138 18.29 -10.24 8.03
C THR A 138 16.86 -10.74 8.17
N LEU A 139 16.73 -11.95 8.72
CA LEU A 139 15.42 -12.54 8.99
C LEU A 139 14.53 -11.65 9.85
N ASP A 140 15.10 -10.99 10.86
CA ASP A 140 14.31 -10.15 11.77
C ASP A 140 13.78 -8.89 11.07
N GLU A 141 14.56 -8.31 10.15
CA GLU A 141 14.11 -7.17 9.32
C GLU A 141 13.00 -7.58 8.34
N VAL A 142 13.11 -8.77 7.72
CA VAL A 142 12.04 -9.32 6.88
C VAL A 142 10.76 -9.58 7.69
N VAL A 143 10.90 -10.08 8.93
CA VAL A 143 9.76 -10.28 9.83
C VAL A 143 9.15 -8.94 10.24
N GLU A 144 9.95 -7.92 10.56
CA GLU A 144 9.45 -6.59 10.88
C GLU A 144 8.70 -5.98 9.70
N TRP A 145 9.25 -6.11 8.49
CA TRP A 145 8.58 -5.71 7.25
C TRP A 145 7.24 -6.43 7.05
N LEU A 146 7.17 -7.73 7.31
CA LEU A 146 5.94 -8.53 7.21
C LEU A 146 4.86 -8.03 8.18
N ILE A 147 5.25 -7.65 9.40
CA ILE A 147 4.33 -7.17 10.43
C ILE A 147 3.90 -5.73 10.15
N THR A 148 4.82 -4.83 9.81
CA THR A 148 4.60 -3.39 9.79
C THR A 148 4.16 -2.87 8.42
N TYR A 149 4.70 -3.43 7.33
CA TYR A 149 4.44 -2.96 5.97
C TYR A 149 3.41 -3.83 5.23
N VAL A 150 3.51 -5.14 5.38
CA VAL A 150 2.57 -6.09 4.79
C VAL A 150 1.33 -6.28 5.68
N GLU A 151 1.46 -6.03 6.99
CA GLU A 151 0.41 -6.20 7.99
C GLU A 151 -0.13 -7.64 8.05
N LEU A 152 0.77 -8.62 7.96
CA LEU A 152 0.44 -10.05 8.04
C LEU A 152 1.21 -10.76 9.16
N PRO A 153 0.99 -10.38 10.43
CA PRO A 153 1.71 -10.97 11.56
C PRO A 153 1.44 -12.47 11.74
N GLN A 154 0.34 -13.01 11.20
CA GLN A 154 0.00 -14.42 11.34
C GLN A 154 0.97 -15.39 10.64
N TYR A 155 1.80 -14.91 9.70
CA TYR A 155 2.74 -15.76 8.96
C TYR A 155 4.19 -15.66 9.44
N VAL A 156 4.45 -14.92 10.52
CA VAL A 156 5.80 -14.71 11.08
C VAL A 156 6.48 -16.04 11.39
N GLU A 157 5.77 -16.99 12.00
CA GLU A 157 6.32 -18.30 12.33
C GLU A 157 6.73 -19.11 11.08
N ALA A 158 6.00 -18.95 9.97
CA ALA A 158 6.35 -19.60 8.71
C ALA A 158 7.63 -19.00 8.12
N PHE A 159 7.75 -17.66 8.14
CA PHE A 159 8.95 -16.95 7.69
C PHE A 159 10.18 -17.29 8.55
N ARG A 160 10.00 -17.38 9.87
CA ARG A 160 11.04 -17.83 10.82
C ARG A 160 11.49 -19.26 10.53
N LYS A 161 10.54 -20.17 10.36
CA LYS A 161 10.83 -21.59 10.10
C LYS A 161 11.60 -21.81 8.80
N MET A 162 11.32 -21.01 7.77
CA MET A 162 11.97 -21.12 6.46
C MET A 162 13.28 -20.33 6.35
N ASN A 163 13.67 -19.60 7.40
CA ASN A 163 14.84 -18.73 7.42
C ASN A 163 14.87 -17.73 6.24
N PHE A 164 13.75 -17.08 5.94
CA PHE A 164 13.71 -16.10 4.86
C PHE A 164 14.53 -14.85 5.21
N ASN A 165 15.46 -14.53 4.31
CA ASN A 165 16.33 -13.36 4.35
C ASN A 165 15.98 -12.40 3.21
N GLY A 166 16.68 -11.26 3.14
CA GLY A 166 16.53 -10.27 2.08
C GLY A 166 16.67 -10.86 0.67
N SER A 167 17.65 -11.73 0.44
CA SER A 167 17.94 -12.28 -0.88
C SER A 167 16.82 -13.13 -1.48
N VAL A 168 15.86 -13.62 -0.67
CA VAL A 168 14.69 -14.37 -1.17
C VAL A 168 13.53 -13.47 -1.59
N MET A 169 13.57 -12.16 -1.35
CA MET A 169 12.45 -11.24 -1.59
C MET A 169 11.90 -11.30 -3.03
N PRO A 170 12.73 -11.37 -4.10
CA PRO A 170 12.22 -11.50 -5.46
C PRO A 170 11.39 -12.77 -5.67
N ARG A 171 11.72 -13.87 -4.98
CA ARG A 171 10.98 -15.12 -5.05
C ARG A 171 9.58 -15.01 -4.45
N LEU A 172 9.38 -14.10 -3.49
CA LEU A 172 8.07 -13.78 -2.90
C LEU A 172 7.23 -12.86 -3.79
N ALA A 173 7.88 -12.06 -4.64
CA ALA A 173 7.22 -11.13 -5.57
C ALA A 173 6.62 -11.85 -6.79
N VAL A 174 7.17 -12.99 -7.20
CA VAL A 174 6.64 -13.75 -8.35
C VAL A 174 5.41 -14.56 -7.95
N LYS A 175 4.45 -14.65 -8.89
CA LYS A 175 3.20 -15.43 -8.75
C LYS A 175 3.44 -16.95 -8.80
N ASN A 176 4.21 -17.47 -7.84
CA ASN A 176 4.45 -18.90 -7.67
C ASN A 176 3.48 -19.50 -6.65
N THR A 177 2.38 -20.05 -7.16
CA THR A 177 1.34 -20.69 -6.36
C THR A 177 1.90 -21.89 -5.56
N SER A 178 2.89 -22.60 -6.11
CA SER A 178 3.54 -23.72 -5.40
C SER A 178 4.29 -23.26 -4.15
N LEU A 179 5.14 -22.23 -4.23
CA LEU A 179 5.89 -21.70 -3.08
C LEU A 179 4.94 -21.17 -2.01
N THR A 180 3.91 -20.42 -2.42
CA THR A 180 3.02 -19.74 -1.48
C THR A 180 2.02 -20.70 -0.80
N LEU A 181 1.49 -21.68 -1.54
CA LEU A 181 0.52 -22.64 -1.00
C LEU A 181 1.20 -23.83 -0.29
N SER A 182 2.28 -24.38 -0.86
CA SER A 182 2.89 -25.61 -0.31
C SER A 182 3.90 -25.33 0.81
N ILE A 183 4.66 -24.23 0.70
CA ILE A 183 5.75 -23.92 1.64
C ILE A 183 5.26 -22.96 2.73
N LEU A 184 4.64 -21.85 2.34
CA LEU A 184 4.16 -20.82 3.27
C LEU A 184 2.79 -21.12 3.89
N LYS A 185 2.05 -22.09 3.33
CA LYS A 185 0.69 -22.47 3.78
C LYS A 185 -0.29 -21.30 3.85
N ILE A 186 -0.09 -20.26 3.04
CA ILE A 186 -1.00 -19.11 2.98
C ILE A 186 -2.18 -19.52 2.10
N LEU A 187 -3.26 -20.00 2.71
CA LEU A 187 -4.44 -20.50 1.99
C LEU A 187 -5.30 -19.37 1.39
N ASP A 188 -5.18 -18.16 1.93
CA ASP A 188 -5.99 -17.02 1.50
C ASP A 188 -5.34 -16.28 0.33
N ARG A 189 -6.04 -16.27 -0.81
CA ARG A 189 -5.60 -15.58 -2.03
C ARG A 189 -5.37 -14.08 -1.82
N SER A 190 -6.13 -13.44 -0.94
CA SER A 190 -5.99 -12.00 -0.67
C SER A 190 -4.66 -11.70 0.03
N HIS A 191 -4.27 -12.54 0.99
CA HIS A 191 -2.97 -12.44 1.68
C HIS A 191 -1.81 -12.73 0.74
N VAL A 192 -1.95 -13.72 -0.15
CA VAL A 192 -0.95 -14.02 -1.18
C VAL A 192 -0.74 -12.82 -2.10
N GLN A 193 -1.82 -12.25 -2.63
CA GLN A 193 -1.74 -11.08 -3.51
C GLN A 193 -1.13 -9.88 -2.78
N LYS A 194 -1.55 -9.61 -1.54
CA LYS A 194 -0.98 -8.51 -0.74
C LYS A 194 0.51 -8.70 -0.52
N LEU A 195 0.94 -9.92 -0.13
CA LEU A 195 2.36 -10.24 0.05
C LEU A 195 3.15 -10.06 -1.24
N GLN A 196 2.62 -10.55 -2.37
CA GLN A 196 3.26 -10.43 -3.68
C GLN A 196 3.43 -8.98 -4.10
N LEU A 197 2.35 -8.18 -4.07
CA LEU A 197 2.40 -6.77 -4.45
C LEU A 197 3.37 -5.98 -3.57
N LYS A 198 3.40 -6.26 -2.26
CA LYS A 198 4.32 -5.61 -1.32
C LYS A 198 5.77 -6.06 -1.50
N SER A 199 6.01 -7.34 -1.79
CA SER A 199 7.35 -7.86 -2.09
C SER A 199 7.88 -7.24 -3.38
N LEU A 200 7.04 -7.18 -4.40
CA LEU A 200 7.36 -6.58 -5.70
C LEU A 200 7.72 -5.10 -5.55
N ASP A 201 6.90 -4.34 -4.82
CA ASP A 201 7.20 -2.94 -4.48
C ASP A 201 8.54 -2.79 -3.75
N THR A 202 8.83 -3.69 -2.81
CA THR A 202 10.09 -3.67 -2.05
C THR A 202 11.31 -4.01 -2.91
N VAL A 203 11.16 -4.91 -3.89
CA VAL A 203 12.25 -5.27 -4.82
C VAL A 203 12.49 -4.17 -5.84
N LEU A 204 11.44 -3.55 -6.37
CA LEU A 204 11.55 -2.51 -7.40
C LEU A 204 12.01 -1.16 -6.83
N PHE A 205 11.59 -0.82 -5.61
CA PHE A 205 11.79 0.53 -5.05
C PHE A 205 12.64 0.54 -3.76
N GLY A 206 13.10 -0.63 -3.32
CA GLY A 206 13.91 -0.77 -2.12
C GLY A 206 13.10 -0.77 -0.83
N ALA A 207 13.82 -0.64 0.29
CA ALA A 207 13.25 -0.70 1.62
C ALA A 207 12.13 0.35 1.75
N PRO A 208 10.89 -0.05 2.11
CA PRO A 208 9.90 0.95 2.45
C PRO A 208 10.50 1.76 3.59
N LEU A 209 10.30 3.08 3.56
CA LEU A 209 10.63 3.93 4.71
C LEU A 209 9.81 3.36 5.87
N MET A 210 10.46 2.52 6.69
CA MET A 210 9.94 1.91 7.89
C MET A 210 9.87 3.03 8.92
N ASN A 211 9.07 4.03 8.56
CA ASN A 211 8.96 5.24 9.30
C ASN A 211 8.35 4.82 10.62
N ARG A 212 9.04 5.27 11.66
CA ARG A 212 8.66 5.42 13.06
C ARG A 212 7.37 6.26 13.21
N HIS A 213 6.36 6.00 12.38
CA HIS A 213 5.22 6.87 12.13
C HIS A 213 4.02 6.52 13.01
N SER A 214 3.95 5.33 13.62
CA SER A 214 2.95 5.09 14.67
C SER A 214 3.17 6.07 15.81
N HIS A 215 4.34 6.07 16.47
CA HIS A 215 4.54 6.96 17.61
C HIS A 215 4.46 8.45 17.29
N LEU A 216 4.98 8.93 16.15
CA LEU A 216 4.94 10.37 15.83
C LEU A 216 3.54 10.85 15.44
N LYS A 217 2.78 10.06 14.67
CA LYS A 217 1.41 10.40 14.28
C LYS A 217 0.48 10.30 15.47
N ASP A 218 0.63 9.26 16.29
CA ASP A 218 -0.14 9.06 17.50
C ASP A 218 0.18 10.15 18.54
N PHE A 219 1.45 10.57 18.65
CA PHE A 219 1.86 11.69 19.49
C PHE A 219 1.28 13.02 19.01
N MET A 220 1.34 13.32 17.70
CA MET A 220 0.71 14.53 17.13
C MET A 220 -0.81 14.56 17.32
N LEU A 221 -1.47 13.40 17.21
CA LEU A 221 -2.90 13.25 17.45
C LEU A 221 -3.24 13.53 18.92
N VAL A 222 -2.47 12.96 19.86
CA VAL A 222 -2.63 13.23 21.30
C VAL A 222 -2.39 14.71 21.62
N VAL A 223 -1.34 15.32 21.07
CA VAL A 223 -1.04 16.75 21.25
C VAL A 223 -2.19 17.62 20.71
N SER A 224 -2.77 17.28 19.56
CA SER A 224 -3.92 18.00 18.99
C SER A 224 -5.16 17.94 19.90
N ILE A 225 -5.44 16.77 20.47
CA ILE A 225 -6.55 16.59 21.42
C ILE A 225 -6.31 17.42 22.70
N VAL A 226 -5.08 17.41 23.23
CA VAL A 226 -4.73 18.18 24.45
C VAL A 226 -4.86 19.68 24.23
N ILE A 227 -4.43 20.19 23.07
CA ILE A 227 -4.59 21.60 22.70
C ILE A 227 -6.08 21.94 22.55
N GLY A 228 -6.88 21.06 21.93
CA GLY A 228 -8.33 21.24 21.80
C GLY A 228 -9.04 21.31 23.15
N MET A 229 -8.75 20.39 24.07
CA MET A 229 -9.31 20.41 25.42
C MET A 229 -8.84 21.63 26.23
N GLY A 230 -7.56 22.00 26.11
CA GLY A 230 -6.99 23.17 26.76
C GLY A 230 -7.63 24.47 26.28
N GLY A 231 -7.85 24.61 24.96
CA GLY A 231 -8.54 25.75 24.36
C GLY A 231 -10.00 25.85 24.79
N CYS A 232 -10.74 24.73 24.77
CA CYS A 232 -12.12 24.68 25.25
C CYS A 232 -12.22 25.00 26.75
N TRP A 233 -11.30 24.48 27.58
CA TRP A 233 -11.25 24.76 29.01
C TRP A 233 -10.91 26.22 29.32
N PHE A 234 -9.94 26.81 28.60
CA PHE A 234 -9.55 28.20 28.77
C PHE A 234 -10.66 29.18 28.36
N ALA A 235 -11.36 28.90 27.26
CA ALA A 235 -12.54 29.66 26.85
C ALA A 235 -13.68 29.53 27.88
N PHE A 236 -13.89 28.33 28.44
CA PHE A 236 -14.85 28.13 29.53
C PHE A 236 -14.49 28.91 30.81
N ILE A 237 -13.20 28.98 31.16
CA ILE A 237 -12.69 29.78 32.29
C ILE A 237 -12.93 31.28 32.07
N GLN A 238 -12.59 31.82 30.89
CA GLN A 238 -12.82 33.23 30.57
C GLN A 238 -14.31 33.57 30.53
N ASN A 239 -15.13 32.66 30.00
CA ASN A 239 -16.59 32.82 29.99
C ASN A 239 -17.17 32.86 31.42
N ARG A 240 -16.56 32.14 32.38
CA ARG A 240 -16.95 32.21 33.79
C ARG A 240 -16.41 33.46 34.50
N TYR A 241 -15.22 33.93 34.13
CA TYR A 241 -14.60 35.14 34.69
C TYR A 241 -15.26 36.43 34.19
N SER A 242 -15.72 36.46 32.93
CA SER A 242 -16.47 37.58 32.35
C SER A 242 -17.77 37.89 33.10
N LYS A 243 -18.45 36.86 33.63
CA LYS A 243 -19.66 37.01 34.43
C LYS A 243 -19.43 37.74 35.76
N ASP A 244 -18.24 37.62 36.35
CA ASP A 244 -17.90 38.33 37.60
C ASP A 244 -17.52 39.79 37.35
N HIS A 245 -16.89 40.11 36.21
CA HIS A 245 -16.60 41.49 35.81
C HIS A 245 -17.86 42.29 35.42
N MET A 246 -18.88 41.63 34.88
CA MET A 246 -20.18 42.28 34.62
C MET A 246 -20.97 42.59 35.89
N LYS A 247 -20.95 41.69 36.90
CA LYS A 247 -21.60 41.95 38.19
C LYS A 247 -20.99 43.15 38.93
N LYS A 248 -19.69 43.37 38.78
CA LYS A 248 -19.01 44.52 39.37
C LYS A 248 -19.35 45.82 38.65
N MET A 249 -19.41 45.81 37.30
CA MET A 249 -19.83 46.97 36.51
C MET A 249 -21.31 47.35 36.68
N MET A 250 -22.21 46.39 36.92
CA MET A 250 -23.63 46.69 37.17
C MET A 250 -23.82 47.41 38.53
N LYS A 251 -23.02 47.03 39.54
CA LYS A 251 -23.05 47.69 40.85
C LYS A 251 -22.52 49.12 40.83
N ASP A 252 -21.49 49.39 40.03
CA ASP A 252 -20.94 50.75 39.93
C ASP A 252 -21.90 51.69 39.18
N LEU A 253 -22.69 51.17 38.22
CA LEU A 253 -23.78 51.91 37.55
C LEU A 253 -24.92 52.27 38.50
N ASP A 254 -25.40 51.32 39.32
CA ASP A 254 -26.42 51.59 40.34
C ASP A 254 -25.91 52.57 41.42
N GLY A 255 -24.62 52.55 41.72
CA GLY A 255 -23.98 53.48 42.66
C GLY A 255 -23.89 54.90 42.12
N LEU A 256 -23.48 55.06 40.85
CA LEU A 256 -23.40 56.35 40.15
C LEU A 256 -24.78 56.96 39.94
N GLN A 257 -25.79 56.17 39.56
CA GLN A 257 -27.16 56.65 39.35
C GLN A 257 -27.82 57.11 40.66
N ARG A 258 -27.50 56.46 41.78
CA ARG A 258 -27.96 56.87 43.12
C ARG A 258 -27.26 58.13 43.61
N ALA A 259 -25.99 58.32 43.27
CA ALA A 259 -25.25 59.55 43.55
C ALA A 259 -25.78 60.72 42.71
N GLU A 260 -26.09 60.50 41.43
CA GLU A 260 -26.71 61.50 40.54
C GLU A 260 -28.08 61.95 41.08
N GLN A 261 -28.95 61.02 41.50
CA GLN A 261 -30.24 61.36 42.12
C GLN A 261 -30.10 62.14 43.43
N SER A 262 -29.11 61.83 44.27
CA SER A 262 -28.87 62.55 45.52
C SER A 262 -28.36 64.00 45.30
N LEU A 263 -27.62 64.22 44.22
CA LEU A 263 -27.08 65.53 43.85
C LEU A 263 -28.18 66.41 43.23
N HIS A 264 -29.08 65.80 42.45
CA HIS A 264 -30.27 66.47 41.89
C HIS A 264 -31.27 66.91 42.98
N ASP A 265 -31.45 66.13 44.04
CA ASP A 265 -32.36 66.41 45.16
C ASP A 265 -31.84 67.56 46.06
N LEU A 266 -30.52 67.77 46.10
CA LEU A 266 -29.89 68.91 46.78
C LEU A 266 -29.94 70.22 45.98
N GLN A 267 -30.15 70.15 44.66
CA GLN A 267 -30.34 71.34 43.81
C GLN A 267 -31.80 71.77 43.65
N GLN A 268 -32.78 70.96 44.06
CA GLN A 268 -34.21 71.29 44.02
C GLN A 268 -34.77 71.85 45.34
N LYS A 269 -33.92 72.06 46.35
CA LYS A 269 -34.29 72.62 47.65
C LYS A 269 -33.63 73.98 47.89
#